data_AF-A0A0N4YZ52-F1
#
_entry.id   AF-A0A0N4YZ52-F1
#
_cell.length_a   1.000
_cell.length_b   1.000
_cell.length_c   1.000
_cell.angle_alpha   90.00
_cell.angle_beta   90.00
_cell.angle_gamma   90.00
#
_symmetry.space_group_name_H-M   'P 1'
#
loop_
_entity.id
_entity.type
_entity.pdbx_description
1 polymer ?
#
loop_
_entity_poly.entity_id
_entity_poly.type
_entity_poly.pdbx_seq_one_letter_code
_entity_poly.pdbx_strand_id
1 'polypeptide(L)'
;MNIILISFVLCGASFAAKYPNEITDQPLVLCEPERILIKVRTTSSNPSHIYADDFPDDPDCSSRNMNKIALRHGKCGMSTERTDNPSGIIQRVCISVQLHPLFVTESDRSYCAQCVYVHSQVLDDFESTLDIRCEVYADITCFTHGAPL
;
A
#
# COMPACT_ATOMS: atom_id res chain seq x y z
N MET A 1 24.60 3.08 51.20
CA MET A 1 23.87 2.00 50.50
C MET A 1 22.52 2.47 49.93
N ASN A 2 22.38 3.74 49.50
CA ASN A 2 21.13 4.28 48.90
C ASN A 2 21.34 4.89 47.50
N ILE A 3 22.58 5.16 47.10
CA ILE A 3 22.87 5.83 45.82
C ILE A 3 22.77 4.87 44.63
N ILE A 4 23.09 3.59 44.84
CA ILE A 4 23.01 2.52 43.81
C ILE A 4 21.55 2.23 43.42
N LEU A 5 20.63 2.29 44.39
CA LEU A 5 19.19 2.07 44.16
C LEU A 5 18.56 3.21 43.33
N ILE A 6 18.97 4.45 43.57
CA ILE A 6 18.47 5.61 42.81
C ILE A 6 18.93 5.55 41.34
N SER A 7 20.15 5.09 41.09
CA SER A 7 20.70 4.94 39.73
C SER A 7 20.01 3.80 38.95
N PHE A 8 19.50 2.77 39.62
CA PHE A 8 18.81 1.65 38.97
C PHE A 8 17.37 2.00 38.57
N VAL A 9 16.71 2.88 39.34
CA VAL A 9 15.31 3.30 39.10
C VAL A 9 15.18 4.31 37.95
N LEU A 10 16.21 5.14 37.71
CA LEU A 10 16.22 6.13 36.62
C LEU A 10 16.45 5.54 35.21
N CYS A 11 16.79 4.25 35.11
CA CYS A 11 17.11 3.60 33.83
C CYS A 11 15.89 2.99 33.10
N GLY A 12 14.71 2.96 33.74
CA GLY A 12 13.60 2.09 33.31
C GLY A 12 12.49 2.70 32.43
N ALA A 13 12.49 4.01 32.13
CA ALA A 13 11.35 4.66 31.49
C ALA A 13 11.74 5.53 30.29
N SER A 14 12.38 4.95 29.29
CA SER A 14 12.45 5.53 27.95
C SER A 14 11.13 5.28 27.22
N PHE A 15 10.19 6.21 27.34
CA PHE A 15 8.98 6.24 26.50
C PHE A 15 9.39 6.73 25.10
N ALA A 16 9.52 5.82 24.14
CA ALA A 16 9.60 6.18 22.73
C ALA A 16 8.20 6.62 22.27
N ALA A 17 8.02 7.92 22.02
CA ALA A 17 6.76 8.43 21.49
C ALA A 17 6.63 8.02 20.01
N LYS A 18 5.64 7.18 19.72
CA LYS A 18 5.28 6.79 18.35
C LYS A 18 4.66 7.98 17.61
N TYR A 19 4.85 8.05 16.30
CA TYR A 19 4.18 9.06 15.48
C TYR A 19 2.65 8.86 15.55
N PRO A 20 1.86 9.89 15.91
CA PRO A 20 0.46 9.73 16.28
C PRO A 20 -0.50 9.54 15.09
N ASN A 21 -0.04 9.73 13.85
CA ASN A 21 -0.83 9.42 12.67
C ASN A 21 -0.64 7.95 12.31
N GLU A 22 -1.74 7.25 12.03
CA GLU A 22 -1.73 5.85 11.62
C GLU A 22 -2.67 5.66 10.43
N ILE A 23 -2.41 4.62 9.63
CA ILE A 23 -3.29 4.20 8.55
C ILE A 23 -4.40 3.35 9.17
N THR A 24 -5.65 3.78 9.02
CA THR A 24 -6.79 3.18 9.77
C THR A 24 -7.27 1.88 9.15
N ASP A 25 -7.27 1.81 7.83
CA ASP A 25 -7.87 0.72 7.07
C ASP A 25 -7.01 0.40 5.85
N GLN A 26 -7.31 -0.74 5.24
CA GLN A 26 -6.75 -1.11 3.96
C GLN A 26 -7.12 -0.07 2.87
N PRO A 27 -6.18 0.35 2.01
CA PRO A 27 -6.47 1.35 0.98
C PRO A 27 -7.58 0.91 0.02
N LEU A 28 -8.46 1.84 -0.33
CA LEU A 28 -9.48 1.63 -1.36
C LEU A 28 -8.84 1.71 -2.74
N VAL A 29 -8.92 0.62 -3.51
CA VAL A 29 -8.43 0.53 -4.89
C VAL A 29 -9.59 0.70 -5.87
N LEU A 30 -9.43 1.61 -6.82
CA LEU A 30 -10.38 1.87 -7.90
C LEU A 30 -9.67 1.63 -9.24
N CYS A 31 -10.09 0.57 -9.94
CA CYS A 31 -9.57 0.20 -11.25
C CYS A 31 -10.32 0.98 -12.34
N GLU A 32 -9.73 2.07 -12.83
CA GLU A 32 -10.29 2.88 -13.92
C GLU A 32 -9.70 2.43 -15.28
N PRO A 33 -10.34 2.71 -16.42
CA PRO A 33 -9.89 2.22 -17.73
C PRO A 33 -8.44 2.61 -18.11
N GLU A 34 -7.95 3.76 -17.63
CA GLU A 34 -6.62 4.29 -17.99
C GLU A 34 -5.61 4.31 -16.82
N ARG A 35 -6.08 4.06 -15.60
CA ARG A 35 -5.27 4.20 -14.37
C ARG A 35 -5.85 3.45 -13.19
N ILE A 36 -4.99 3.17 -12.21
CA ILE A 36 -5.37 2.66 -10.89
C ILE A 36 -5.35 3.82 -9.89
N LEU A 37 -6.48 4.09 -9.26
CA LEU A 37 -6.61 5.11 -8.21
C LEU A 37 -6.65 4.43 -6.84
N ILE A 38 -5.69 4.75 -5.97
CA ILE A 38 -5.59 4.20 -4.62
C ILE A 38 -5.85 5.32 -3.63
N LYS A 39 -6.79 5.12 -2.70
CA LYS A 39 -7.13 6.07 -1.63
C LYS A 39 -6.79 5.50 -0.26
N VAL A 40 -6.08 6.27 0.53
CA VAL A 40 -5.62 5.92 1.88
C VAL A 40 -6.44 6.67 2.91
N ARG A 41 -6.78 6.02 4.03
CA ARG A 41 -7.40 6.66 5.19
C ARG A 41 -6.43 6.63 6.37
N THR A 42 -6.36 7.75 7.08
CA THR A 42 -5.47 7.95 8.21
C THR A 42 -6.25 8.55 9.38
N THR A 43 -5.70 8.43 10.59
CA THR A 43 -6.37 8.87 11.83
C THR A 43 -6.50 10.38 11.96
N SER A 44 -5.53 11.15 11.45
CA SER A 44 -5.43 12.58 11.74
C SER A 44 -5.17 13.46 10.51
N SER A 45 -4.18 13.12 9.69
CA SER A 45 -3.77 13.97 8.56
C SER A 45 -3.40 13.16 7.33
N ASN A 46 -3.46 13.79 6.15
CA ASN A 46 -3.04 13.15 4.91
C ASN A 46 -1.60 12.62 5.03
N PRO A 47 -1.29 11.46 4.41
CA PRO A 47 0.08 11.03 4.26
C PRO A 47 0.94 12.12 3.63
N SER A 48 2.15 12.28 4.16
CA SER A 48 3.09 13.25 3.61
C SER A 48 3.52 12.89 2.19
N HIS A 49 3.65 11.59 1.91
CA HIS A 49 4.13 11.09 0.65
C HIS A 49 3.58 9.68 0.39
N ILE A 50 2.92 9.50 -0.75
CA ILE A 50 2.50 8.21 -1.29
C ILE A 50 3.24 8.05 -2.61
N TYR A 51 3.90 6.93 -2.82
CA TYR A 51 4.66 6.71 -4.05
C TYR A 51 4.62 5.24 -4.47
N ALA A 52 4.72 4.98 -5.77
CA ALA A 52 4.97 3.62 -6.26
C ALA A 52 6.37 3.18 -5.83
N ASP A 53 6.50 1.91 -5.44
CA ASP A 53 7.77 1.35 -4.98
C ASP A 53 8.86 1.56 -6.05
N ASP A 54 10.06 1.95 -5.62
CA ASP A 54 11.19 2.38 -6.46
C ASP A 54 11.03 3.71 -7.22
N PHE A 55 9.88 4.40 -7.13
CA PHE A 55 9.62 5.69 -7.80
C PHE A 55 9.22 6.84 -6.84
N PRO A 56 9.94 7.11 -5.73
CA PRO A 56 9.58 8.17 -4.77
C PRO A 56 9.76 9.59 -5.33
N ASP A 57 10.67 9.81 -6.27
CA ASP A 57 11.00 11.15 -6.77
C ASP A 57 10.29 11.49 -8.09
N ASP A 58 9.60 10.52 -8.69
CA ASP A 58 8.86 10.72 -9.94
C ASP A 58 7.49 11.35 -9.64
N PRO A 59 7.20 12.55 -10.15
CA PRO A 59 5.93 13.24 -9.90
C PRO A 59 4.71 12.56 -10.54
N ASP A 60 4.90 11.70 -11.56
CA ASP A 60 3.81 10.90 -12.15
C ASP A 60 3.54 9.62 -11.35
N CYS A 61 4.47 9.22 -10.47
CA CYS A 61 4.39 8.01 -9.66
C CYS A 61 4.32 8.30 -8.15
N SER A 62 4.14 9.56 -7.77
CA SER A 62 4.07 9.99 -6.38
C SER A 62 3.01 11.06 -6.15
N SER A 63 2.63 11.22 -4.88
CA SER A 63 1.60 12.13 -4.43
C SER A 63 1.96 12.64 -3.04
N ARG A 64 2.07 13.96 -2.87
CA ARG A 64 2.50 14.56 -1.60
C ARG A 64 1.34 15.28 -0.91
N ASN A 65 1.24 15.12 0.41
CA ASN A 65 0.21 15.73 1.27
C ASN A 65 -1.23 15.45 0.80
N MET A 66 -1.44 14.31 0.16
CA MET A 66 -2.72 13.88 -0.41
C MET A 66 -3.04 12.48 0.09
N ASN A 67 -4.33 12.19 0.25
CA ASN A 67 -4.82 10.89 0.67
C ASN A 67 -5.03 9.90 -0.49
N LYS A 68 -4.48 10.20 -1.67
CA LYS A 68 -4.69 9.38 -2.87
C LYS A 68 -3.51 9.47 -3.83
N ILE A 69 -3.33 8.44 -4.63
CA ILE A 69 -2.39 8.37 -5.76
C ILE A 69 -3.09 7.76 -6.97
N ALA A 70 -2.78 8.27 -8.16
CA ALA A 70 -3.37 7.81 -9.42
C ALA A 70 -2.25 7.39 -10.36
N LEU A 71 -2.14 6.09 -10.62
CA LEU A 71 -1.04 5.49 -11.38
C LEU A 71 -1.55 5.06 -12.76
N ARG A 72 -1.00 5.64 -13.82
CA ARG A 72 -1.36 5.27 -15.19
C ARG A 72 -0.92 3.84 -15.49
N HIS A 73 -1.70 3.16 -16.32
CA HIS A 73 -1.39 1.81 -16.75
C HIS A 73 -0.01 1.74 -17.45
N GLY A 74 0.78 0.72 -17.12
CA GLY A 74 2.09 0.47 -17.73
C GLY A 74 3.22 1.43 -17.31
N LYS A 75 3.03 2.18 -16.22
CA LYS A 75 4.03 3.09 -15.63
C LYS A 75 4.33 2.71 -14.18
N CYS A 76 5.34 3.35 -13.58
CA CYS A 76 5.59 3.26 -12.13
C CYS A 76 5.81 1.83 -11.61
N GLY A 77 6.56 1.00 -12.34
CA GLY A 77 6.82 -0.39 -11.96
C GLY A 77 5.62 -1.33 -12.07
N MET A 78 4.51 -0.89 -12.66
CA MET A 78 3.31 -1.69 -12.80
C MET A 78 3.56 -2.92 -13.70
N SER A 79 3.37 -4.11 -13.14
CA SER A 79 3.45 -5.36 -13.89
C SER A 79 2.13 -5.62 -14.62
N THR A 80 2.23 -6.16 -15.83
CA THR A 80 1.07 -6.50 -16.68
C THR A 80 1.19 -7.94 -17.11
N GLU A 81 0.24 -8.76 -16.68
CA GLU A 81 0.11 -10.17 -17.06
C GLU A 81 -1.15 -10.32 -17.92
N ARG A 82 -1.06 -11.12 -18.99
CA ARG A 82 -2.23 -11.45 -19.82
C ARG A 82 -2.72 -12.84 -19.45
N THR A 83 -4.03 -12.98 -19.30
CA THR A 83 -4.68 -14.27 -19.12
C THR A 83 -5.46 -14.60 -20.39
N ASP A 84 -5.37 -15.85 -20.85
CA ASP A 84 -6.02 -16.29 -22.08
C ASP A 84 -7.40 -16.92 -21.85
N ASN A 85 -7.72 -17.35 -20.61
CA ASN A 85 -8.99 -17.98 -20.27
C ASN A 85 -9.44 -17.69 -18.82
N PRO A 86 -10.37 -16.74 -18.58
CA PRO A 86 -10.97 -15.83 -19.55
C PRO A 86 -9.94 -14.82 -20.08
N SER A 87 -10.11 -14.38 -21.33
CA SER A 87 -9.21 -13.36 -21.90
C SER A 87 -9.25 -12.08 -21.08
N GLY A 88 -8.10 -11.67 -20.57
CA GLY A 88 -8.01 -10.50 -19.69
C GLY A 88 -6.58 -10.03 -19.46
N ILE A 89 -6.48 -8.92 -18.75
CA ILE A 89 -5.24 -8.27 -18.37
C ILE A 89 -5.25 -8.07 -16.86
N ILE A 90 -4.25 -8.61 -16.17
CA ILE A 90 -4.00 -8.39 -14.76
C ILE A 90 -2.90 -7.34 -14.63
N GLN A 91 -3.17 -6.28 -13.88
CA GLN A 91 -2.20 -5.25 -13.56
C GLN A 91 -1.92 -5.24 -12.07
N ARG A 92 -0.65 -5.22 -11.68
CA ARG A 92 -0.23 -5.13 -10.28
C ARG A 92 0.75 -3.99 -10.09
N VAL A 93 0.60 -3.25 -9.00
CA VAL A 93 1.53 -2.19 -8.60
C VAL A 93 1.58 -2.11 -7.09
N CYS A 94 2.78 -1.90 -6.56
CA CYS A 94 3.00 -1.73 -5.12
C CYS A 94 3.32 -0.27 -4.83
N ILE A 95 2.77 0.23 -3.72
CA ILE A 95 2.94 1.59 -3.24
C ILE A 95 3.42 1.58 -1.81
N SER A 96 4.17 2.61 -1.45
CA SER A 96 4.56 2.91 -0.08
C SER A 96 3.88 4.20 0.39
N VAL A 97 3.35 4.17 1.61
CA VAL A 97 2.63 5.27 2.25
C VAL A 97 3.44 5.77 3.44
N GLN A 98 4.03 6.95 3.29
CA GLN A 98 4.83 7.63 4.30
C GLN A 98 4.02 8.72 4.99
N LEU A 99 3.83 8.58 6.31
CA LEU A 99 3.02 9.50 7.09
C LEU A 99 3.79 10.73 7.56
N HIS A 100 5.08 10.59 7.88
CA HIS A 100 5.90 11.68 8.41
C HIS A 100 6.67 12.40 7.30
N PRO A 101 6.70 13.75 7.28
CA PRO A 101 7.22 14.53 6.15
C PRO A 101 8.72 14.42 5.89
N LEU A 102 9.51 14.00 6.88
CA LEU A 102 10.97 14.02 6.79
C LEU A 102 11.61 12.64 6.62
N PHE A 103 10.97 11.57 7.09
CA PHE A 103 11.58 10.24 7.13
C PHE A 103 10.51 9.16 7.28
N VAL A 104 10.88 7.91 6.97
CA VAL A 104 10.03 6.74 7.12
C VAL A 104 9.89 6.37 8.60
N THR A 105 8.66 6.10 9.05
CA THR A 105 8.32 5.75 10.43
C THR A 105 7.82 4.32 10.57
N GLU A 106 7.71 3.84 11.81
CA GLU A 106 7.10 2.53 12.11
C GLU A 106 5.63 2.44 11.68
N SER A 107 4.93 3.57 11.61
CA SER A 107 3.52 3.64 11.17
C SER A 107 3.37 3.59 9.64
N ASP A 108 4.46 3.65 8.90
CA ASP A 108 4.43 3.60 7.44
C ASP A 108 4.21 2.16 6.97
N ARG A 109 3.57 2.02 5.80
CA ARG A 109 3.16 0.72 5.25
C ARG A 109 3.29 0.72 3.73
N SER A 110 3.51 -0.48 3.19
CA SER A 110 3.47 -0.73 1.75
C SER A 110 2.28 -1.63 1.42
N TYR A 111 1.67 -1.40 0.26
CA TYR A 111 0.50 -2.11 -0.22
C TYR A 111 0.64 -2.42 -1.70
N CYS A 112 0.25 -3.63 -2.10
CA CYS A 112 0.16 -3.99 -3.51
C CYS A 112 -1.30 -4.03 -3.95
N ALA A 113 -1.63 -3.23 -4.97
CA ALA A 113 -2.91 -3.23 -5.64
C ALA A 113 -2.87 -4.16 -6.85
N GLN A 114 -3.97 -4.86 -7.10
CA GLN A 114 -4.16 -5.70 -8.28
C GLN A 114 -5.52 -5.40 -8.91
N CYS A 115 -5.51 -5.09 -10.21
CA CYS A 115 -6.71 -4.90 -11.02
C CYS A 115 -6.76 -5.98 -12.09
N VAL A 116 -7.93 -6.60 -12.27
CA VAL A 116 -8.18 -7.61 -13.29
C VAL A 116 -9.18 -7.05 -14.29
N TYR A 117 -8.75 -6.87 -15.53
CA TYR A 117 -9.56 -6.37 -16.63
C TYR A 117 -9.88 -7.54 -17.56
N VAL A 118 -11.05 -8.14 -17.43
CA VAL A 118 -11.52 -9.20 -18.33
C VAL A 118 -12.25 -8.60 -19.52
N HIS A 119 -12.00 -9.13 -20.71
CA HIS A 119 -12.81 -8.81 -21.87
C HIS A 119 -14.09 -9.64 -21.77
N SER A 120 -15.19 -9.03 -21.32
CA SER A 120 -16.48 -9.71 -21.31
C SER A 120 -16.91 -9.94 -22.77
N GLN A 121 -16.76 -11.17 -23.26
CA GLN A 121 -17.57 -11.63 -24.38
C GLN A 121 -18.98 -11.87 -23.82
N VAL A 122 -19.72 -10.80 -23.58
CA VAL A 122 -21.15 -10.91 -23.34
C VAL A 122 -21.74 -11.29 -24.70
N LEU A 123 -22.09 -12.56 -24.87
CA LEU A 123 -23.20 -12.89 -25.76
C LEU A 123 -24.44 -12.25 -25.11
N ASP A 124 -25.17 -11.46 -25.89
CA ASP A 124 -26.23 -10.50 -25.54
C ASP A 124 -27.40 -10.96 -24.63
N ASP A 125 -27.34 -12.08 -23.92
CA ASP A 125 -28.43 -12.52 -23.04
C ASP A 125 -27.88 -13.11 -21.73
N PHE A 126 -27.72 -12.26 -20.72
CA PHE A 126 -28.24 -12.41 -19.36
C PHE A 126 -27.57 -11.37 -18.46
N GLU A 127 -28.39 -10.60 -17.74
CA GLU A 127 -27.96 -9.76 -16.60
C GLU A 127 -27.06 -10.58 -15.68
N SER A 128 -25.76 -10.28 -15.68
CA SER A 128 -24.85 -10.77 -14.66
C SER A 128 -24.39 -9.58 -13.83
N THR A 129 -24.93 -9.52 -12.62
CA THR A 129 -24.37 -8.77 -11.49
C THR A 129 -22.89 -9.10 -11.39
N LEU A 130 -22.03 -8.19 -11.86
CA LEU A 130 -20.58 -8.29 -11.71
C LEU A 130 -20.20 -7.96 -10.27
N ASP A 131 -19.78 -8.99 -9.54
CA ASP A 131 -19.11 -8.84 -8.25
C ASP A 131 -17.63 -8.52 -8.51
N ILE A 132 -17.27 -7.23 -8.51
CA ILE A 132 -15.87 -6.81 -8.56
C ILE A 132 -15.27 -7.02 -7.18
N ARG A 133 -14.70 -8.21 -6.96
CA ARG A 133 -13.93 -8.48 -5.75
C ARG A 133 -12.53 -7.88 -5.91
N CYS A 134 -12.36 -6.63 -5.51
CA CYS A 134 -11.04 -6.05 -5.26
C CYS A 134 -10.48 -6.73 -4.01
N GLU A 135 -9.84 -7.89 -4.18
CA GLU A 135 -9.06 -8.51 -3.12
C GLU A 135 -7.75 -7.74 -2.99
N VAL A 136 -7.71 -6.84 -2.02
CA VAL A 136 -6.43 -6.32 -1.55
C VAL A 136 -5.87 -7.42 -0.65
N TYR A 137 -4.94 -8.20 -1.19
CA TYR A 137 -4.20 -9.18 -0.40
C TYR A 137 -3.26 -8.41 0.53
N ALA A 138 -3.67 -8.23 1.79
CA ALA A 138 -2.75 -7.97 2.87
C ALA A 138 -2.23 -9.30 3.42
N ASP A 139 -1.71 -10.19 2.57
CA ASP A 139 -0.82 -11.27 3.00
C ASP A 139 -0.17 -11.97 1.79
N ILE A 140 1.13 -11.76 1.61
CA ILE A 140 2.05 -12.84 1.22
C ILE A 140 3.28 -12.69 2.12
N THR A 141 3.15 -13.17 3.35
CA THR A 141 4.22 -13.90 4.01
C THR A 141 4.74 -14.99 3.06
N CYS A 142 5.97 -14.85 2.57
CA CYS A 142 6.91 -15.90 2.06
C CYS A 142 8.04 -15.18 1.27
N PHE A 143 9.35 -15.26 1.51
CA PHE A 143 10.21 -16.25 2.16
C PHE A 143 11.50 -15.58 2.68
N THR A 144 11.87 -15.83 3.94
CA THR A 144 13.26 -16.18 4.27
C THR A 144 13.24 -17.54 4.96
N HIS A 145 13.33 -18.61 4.17
CA HIS A 145 13.63 -19.96 4.67
C HIS A 145 15.16 -20.11 4.81
N GLY A 146 15.63 -20.42 6.02
CA GLY A 146 16.95 -21.02 6.32
C GLY A 146 18.14 -20.04 6.31
N ALA A 147 19.09 -20.07 7.24
CA ALA A 147 19.51 -21.14 8.13
C ALA A 147 20.33 -20.57 9.33
N PRO A 148 20.66 -21.38 10.34
CA PRO A 148 21.20 -20.97 11.64
C PRO A 148 22.72 -20.82 11.64
N LEU A 149 23.24 -19.92 12.47
CA LEU A 149 24.47 -20.06 13.26
C LEU A 149 24.33 -19.24 14.55
#